data_AF-A0A2S8BL36-F1
#
_entry.id   AF-A0A2S8BL36-F1
#
_cell.length_a   1.000
_cell.length_b   1.000
_cell.length_c   1.000
_cell.angle_alpha   90.00
_cell.angle_beta   90.00
_cell.angle_gamma   90.00
#
_symmetry.space_group_name_H-M   'P 1'
#
loop_
_entity.id
_entity.type
_entity.pdbx_description
1 polymer ?
#
loop_
_entity_poly.entity_id
_entity_poly.type
_entity_poly.pdbx_seq_one_letter_code
_entity_poly.pdbx_strand_id
1 'polypeptide(L)'
;MVFIERLRYLGDLPLSLDLTYLVPDIGTEVLGHALESEDVFPLIEQVSGQPLGSASLALEAIPADPHTAATLQLPDGAALLMLERLTSLDDGRPVDLEYIRMRGDRITMRGSLTRSST
;
A
#
# COMPACT_ATOMS: atom_id res chain seq x y z
N MET A 1 -15.92 5.98 5.00
CA MET A 1 -14.65 5.41 4.54
C MET A 1 -13.67 6.56 4.50
N VAL A 2 -12.44 6.36 4.98
CA VAL A 2 -11.38 7.36 4.90
C VAL A 2 -10.44 6.96 3.78
N PHE A 3 -10.09 7.91 2.93
CA PHE A 3 -9.18 7.72 1.81
C PHE A 3 -7.92 8.54 2.05
N ILE A 4 -6.77 7.89 1.90
CA ILE A 4 -5.46 8.49 2.07
C ILE A 4 -4.65 8.20 0.80
N GLU A 5 -4.09 9.23 0.21
CA GLU A 5 -3.18 9.14 -0.93
C GLU A 5 -1.78 9.60 -0.47
N ARG A 6 -0.77 8.77 -0.68
CA ARG A 6 0.62 9.05 -0.27
C ARG A 6 1.57 8.83 -1.43
N LEU A 7 2.48 9.76 -1.62
CA LEU A 7 3.60 9.64 -2.57
C LEU A 7 4.87 9.33 -1.78
N ARG A 8 5.48 8.17 -2.03
CA ARG A 8 6.68 7.71 -1.34
C ARG A 8 7.93 8.10 -2.11
N TYR A 9 8.94 8.60 -1.40
CA TYR A 9 10.21 9.06 -1.97
C TYR A 9 11.40 8.25 -1.46
N LEU A 10 12.43 8.14 -2.31
CA LEU A 10 13.78 7.77 -1.91
C LEU A 10 14.74 8.88 -2.38
N GLY A 11 15.20 9.71 -1.45
CA GLY A 11 15.79 11.00 -1.79
C GLY A 11 14.77 11.85 -2.53
N ASP A 12 15.14 12.40 -3.69
CA ASP A 12 14.24 13.24 -4.50
C ASP A 12 13.43 12.44 -5.54
N LEU A 13 13.55 11.10 -5.55
CA LEU A 13 12.91 10.24 -6.53
C LEU A 13 11.59 9.66 -5.98
N PRO A 14 10.42 9.95 -6.60
CA PRO A 14 9.17 9.26 -6.25
C PRO A 14 9.24 7.80 -6.66
N LEU A 15 8.86 6.88 -5.76
CA LEU A 15 8.93 5.43 -5.95
C LEU A 15 7.56 4.77 -6.09
N SER A 16 6.59 5.21 -5.29
CA SER A 16 5.25 4.64 -5.31
C SER A 16 4.18 5.67 -4.96
N LEU A 17 2.99 5.44 -5.53
CA LEU A 17 1.76 6.13 -5.19
C LEU A 17 0.85 5.12 -4.48
N ASP A 18 0.64 5.34 -3.19
CA ASP A 18 -0.06 4.44 -2.29
C ASP A 18 -1.46 5.03 -2.04
N LEU A 19 -2.50 4.27 -2.39
CA LEU A 19 -3.89 4.63 -2.15
C LEU A 19 -4.47 3.70 -1.09
N THR A 20 -4.77 4.23 0.09
CA THR A 20 -5.22 3.48 1.26
C THR A 20 -6.67 3.85 1.58
N TYR A 21 -7.54 2.86 1.69
CA TYR A 21 -8.94 3.00 2.07
C TYR A 21 -9.18 2.33 3.43
N LEU A 22 -9.45 3.14 4.45
CA LEU A 22 -9.66 2.69 5.82
C LEU A 22 -11.14 2.70 6.19
N VAL A 23 -11.53 1.74 7.04
CA VAL A 23 -12.83 1.77 7.71
C VAL A 23 -12.97 3.04 8.56
N PRO A 24 -14.17 3.65 8.66
CA PRO A 24 -14.32 5.01 9.20
C PRO A 24 -13.81 5.21 10.62
N ASP A 25 -14.03 4.24 11.51
CA ASP A 25 -13.63 4.26 12.91
C ASP A 25 -12.10 4.34 13.07
N ILE A 26 -11.37 3.50 12.34
CA ILE A 26 -9.90 3.50 12.35
C ILE A 26 -9.35 4.70 11.59
N GLY A 27 -9.87 4.94 10.38
CA GLY A 27 -9.34 5.97 9.49
C GLY A 27 -9.46 7.38 10.05
N THR A 28 -10.52 7.69 10.81
CA THR A 28 -10.71 9.02 11.40
C THR A 28 -9.63 9.32 12.45
N GLU A 29 -9.23 8.32 13.23
CA GLU A 29 -8.15 8.47 14.21
C GLU A 29 -6.77 8.51 13.54
N VAL A 30 -6.54 7.67 12.53
CA VAL A 30 -5.29 7.64 11.75
C VAL A 30 -4.98 9.01 11.12
N LEU A 31 -5.98 9.75 10.66
CA LEU A 31 -5.80 11.11 10.11
C LEU A 31 -5.22 12.13 11.10
N GLY A 32 -5.25 11.85 12.41
CA GLY A 32 -4.65 12.71 13.43
C GLY A 32 -3.11 12.58 13.55
N HIS A 33 -2.50 11.64 12.83
CA HIS A 33 -1.07 11.31 12.92
C HIS A 33 -0.24 11.90 11.76
N ALA A 34 1.08 11.93 11.90
CA ALA A 34 1.99 12.45 10.89
C ALA A 34 2.30 11.40 9.81
N LEU A 35 1.32 11.17 8.92
CA LEU A 35 1.33 10.13 7.88
C LEU A 35 2.47 10.25 6.85
N GLU A 36 3.18 11.39 6.83
CA GLU A 36 4.40 11.59 6.06
C GLU A 36 5.58 10.78 6.61
N SER A 37 5.59 10.55 7.92
CA SER A 37 6.70 9.90 8.64
C SER A 37 6.30 8.62 9.38
N GLU A 38 5.02 8.46 9.69
CA GLU A 38 4.48 7.30 10.40
C GLU A 38 3.89 6.29 9.42
N ASP A 39 4.11 5.00 9.69
CA ASP A 39 3.53 3.93 8.90
C ASP A 39 2.07 3.68 9.32
N VAL A 40 1.18 3.53 8.33
CA VAL A 40 -0.26 3.34 8.55
C VAL A 40 -0.54 2.02 9.28
N PHE A 41 0.28 0.97 9.09
CA PHE A 41 0.00 -0.35 9.64
C PHE A 41 0.15 -0.37 11.18
N PRO A 42 1.27 0.09 11.76
CA PRO A 42 1.37 0.31 13.20
C PRO A 42 0.31 1.26 13.75
N LEU A 43 -0.08 2.30 12.99
CA LEU A 43 -1.14 3.20 13.41
C LEU A 43 -2.50 2.51 13.48
N ILE A 44 -2.84 1.66 12.52
CA ILE A 44 -4.07 0.84 12.56
C ILE A 44 -4.09 -0.01 13.82
N GLU A 45 -2.99 -0.68 14.17
CA GLU A 45 -2.91 -1.51 15.38
C GLU A 45 -3.06 -0.67 16.65
N GLN A 46 -2.40 0.49 16.68
CA GLN A 46 -2.46 1.41 17.80
C GLN A 46 -3.87 1.95 18.05
N VAL A 47 -4.55 2.45 17.01
CA VAL A 47 -5.88 3.07 17.17
C VAL A 47 -6.98 2.03 17.38
N SER A 48 -6.87 0.86 16.74
CA SER A 48 -7.84 -0.22 16.93
C SER A 48 -7.65 -0.99 18.24
N GLY A 49 -6.47 -0.88 18.86
CA GLY A 49 -6.07 -1.66 20.02
C GLY A 49 -5.94 -3.16 19.72
N GLN A 50 -5.84 -3.54 18.44
CA GLN A 50 -5.83 -4.93 17.98
C GLN A 50 -4.71 -5.15 16.95
N PRO A 51 -4.03 -6.30 16.97
CA PRO A 51 -3.02 -6.60 15.97
C PRO A 51 -3.64 -6.88 14.59
N LEU A 52 -2.86 -6.64 13.54
CA LEU A 52 -3.17 -7.14 12.20
C LEU A 52 -2.98 -8.66 12.16
N GLY A 53 -3.94 -9.37 11.57
CA GLY A 53 -3.94 -10.83 11.54
C GLY A 53 -3.51 -11.40 10.19
N SER A 54 -4.12 -10.92 9.11
CA SER A 54 -3.87 -11.46 7.77
C SER A 54 -3.99 -10.40 6.69
N ALA A 55 -3.34 -10.66 5.55
CA ALA A 55 -3.49 -9.85 4.36
C ALA A 55 -3.56 -10.75 3.12
N SER A 56 -4.49 -10.43 2.22
CA SER A 56 -4.53 -11.00 0.86
C SER A 56 -3.90 -9.99 -0.09
N LEU A 57 -3.01 -10.45 -0.97
CA LEU A 57 -2.30 -9.60 -1.92
C LEU A 57 -2.47 -10.11 -3.35
N ALA A 58 -2.71 -9.19 -4.28
CA ALA A 58 -2.59 -9.43 -5.71
C ALA A 58 -1.53 -8.51 -6.29
N LEU A 59 -0.71 -9.03 -7.21
CA LEU A 59 0.29 -8.24 -7.92
C LEU A 59 0.16 -8.37 -9.41
N GLU A 60 0.22 -7.22 -10.09
CA GLU A 60 -0.03 -7.10 -11.51
C GLU A 60 1.00 -6.19 -12.17
N ALA A 61 1.31 -6.45 -13.43
CA ALA A 61 2.05 -5.51 -14.26
C ALA A 61 1.05 -4.66 -15.04
N ILE A 62 1.09 -3.34 -14.86
CA ILE A 62 0.16 -2.42 -15.52
C ILE A 62 0.93 -1.28 -16.20
N PRO A 63 0.41 -0.70 -17.30
CA PRO A 63 0.91 0.58 -17.78
C PRO A 63 0.49 1.72 -16.85
N ALA A 64 1.37 2.70 -16.66
CA ALA A 64 1.04 3.93 -15.95
C ALA A 64 -0.03 4.72 -16.72
N ASP A 65 -1.15 5.01 -16.05
CA ASP A 65 -2.09 6.02 -16.53
C ASP A 65 -1.46 7.43 -16.47
N PRO A 66 -2.00 8.44 -17.18
CA PRO A 66 -1.38 9.77 -17.25
C PRO A 66 -1.19 10.45 -15.88
N HIS A 67 -2.11 10.24 -14.94
CA HIS A 67 -1.99 10.83 -13.61
C HIS A 67 -0.87 10.15 -12.84
N THR A 68 -0.84 8.81 -12.81
CA THR A 68 0.23 8.06 -12.15
C THR A 68 1.61 8.35 -12.78
N ALA A 69 1.70 8.44 -14.11
CA ALA A 69 2.94 8.73 -14.81
C ALA A 69 3.50 10.12 -14.41
N ALA A 70 2.64 11.14 -14.40
CA ALA A 70 3.02 12.47 -13.95
C ALA A 70 3.47 12.49 -12.48
N THR A 71 2.69 11.87 -11.59
CA THR A 71 2.97 11.81 -10.15
C THR A 71 4.27 11.07 -9.84
N LEU A 72 4.56 9.97 -10.55
CA LEU A 72 5.80 9.19 -10.40
C LEU A 72 6.96 9.67 -11.26
N GLN A 73 6.78 10.77 -12.02
CA GLN A 73 7.79 11.33 -12.93
C GLN A 73 8.32 10.26 -13.91
N LEU A 74 7.39 9.57 -14.56
CA LEU A 74 7.63 8.55 -15.56
C LEU A 74 7.13 8.99 -16.95
N PRO A 75 7.63 8.39 -18.04
CA PRO A 75 6.96 8.47 -19.32
C PRO A 75 5.53 7.89 -19.27
N ASP A 76 4.65 8.41 -20.11
CA ASP A 76 3.30 7.87 -20.30
C ASP A 76 3.35 6.37 -20.65
N GLY A 77 2.50 5.57 -19.99
CA GLY A 77 2.43 4.13 -20.22
C GLY A 77 3.63 3.33 -19.71
N ALA A 78 4.54 3.93 -18.93
CA ALA A 78 5.65 3.21 -18.31
C ALA A 78 5.15 2.02 -17.48
N ALA A 79 5.93 0.93 -17.46
CA ALA A 79 5.55 -0.28 -16.75
C ALA A 79 5.63 -0.07 -15.23
N LEU A 80 4.54 -0.41 -14.55
CA LEU A 80 4.42 -0.39 -13.10
C LEU A 80 4.20 -1.79 -12.56
N LEU A 81 4.62 -1.99 -11.31
CA LEU A 81 4.10 -3.06 -10.46
C LEU A 81 2.93 -2.48 -9.67
N MET A 82 1.75 -3.06 -9.81
CA MET A 82 0.59 -2.74 -9.01
C MET A 82 0.40 -3.80 -7.95
N LEU A 83 0.18 -3.37 -6.71
CA LEU A 83 -0.17 -4.25 -5.59
C LEU A 83 -1.54 -3.85 -5.05
N GLU A 84 -2.48 -4.79 -5.05
CA GLU A 84 -3.72 -4.70 -4.29
C GLU A 84 -3.54 -5.49 -3.00
N ARG A 85 -3.96 -4.92 -1.86
CA ARG A 85 -3.92 -5.58 -0.56
C ARG A 85 -5.20 -5.34 0.21
N LEU A 86 -5.78 -6.41 0.75
CA LEU A 86 -6.82 -6.33 1.77
C LEU A 86 -6.25 -6.86 3.08
N THR A 87 -6.15 -5.99 4.09
CA THR A 87 -5.63 -6.31 5.42
C THR A 87 -6.77 -6.40 6.43
N SER A 88 -6.74 -7.45 7.25
CA SER A 88 -7.68 -7.70 8.34
C SER A 88 -6.99 -7.73 9.69
N LEU A 89 -7.72 -7.34 10.73
CA LEU A 89 -7.35 -7.58 12.13
C LEU A 89 -7.35 -9.09 12.43
N ASP A 90 -6.81 -9.46 13.60
CA ASP A 90 -6.72 -10.85 14.06
C ASP A 90 -8.10 -11.52 14.27
N ASP A 91 -9.15 -10.73 14.50
CA ASP A 91 -10.54 -11.21 14.54
C ASP A 91 -11.15 -11.46 13.14
N GLY A 92 -10.39 -11.22 12.08
CA GLY A 92 -10.80 -11.38 10.68
C GLY A 92 -11.53 -10.17 10.09
N ARG A 93 -11.76 -9.09 10.84
CA ARG A 93 -12.39 -7.88 10.34
C ARG A 93 -11.49 -7.18 9.32
N PRO A 94 -11.94 -6.97 8.06
CA PRO A 94 -11.18 -6.18 7.09
C PRO A 94 -11.20 -4.70 7.49
N VAL A 95 -10.03 -4.06 7.48
CA VAL A 95 -9.87 -2.67 7.96
C VAL A 95 -9.15 -1.75 6.99
N ASP A 96 -8.39 -2.33 6.06
CA ASP A 96 -7.54 -1.61 5.12
C ASP A 96 -7.59 -2.28 3.74
N LEU A 97 -7.98 -1.51 2.72
CA LEU A 97 -7.82 -1.86 1.32
C LEU A 97 -6.81 -0.89 0.70
N GLU A 98 -5.72 -1.42 0.16
CA GLU A 98 -4.62 -0.64 -0.39
C GLU A 98 -4.34 -0.98 -1.86
N TYR A 99 -4.05 0.07 -2.62
CA TYR A 99 -3.66 0.02 -4.03
C TYR A 99 -2.33 0.77 -4.18
N ILE A 100 -1.24 0.05 -4.40
CA ILE A 100 0.11 0.62 -4.50
C ILE A 100 0.62 0.53 -5.94
N ARG A 101 0.82 1.67 -6.58
CA ARG A 101 1.45 1.77 -7.91
C ARG A 101 2.94 2.05 -7.72
N MET A 102 3.79 1.08 -8.06
CA MET A 102 5.23 1.15 -7.87
C MET A 102 5.97 1.22 -9.21
N ARG A 103 7.01 2.05 -9.26
CA ARG A 103 7.96 2.12 -10.38
C ARG A 103 8.60 0.77 -10.67
N GLY A 104 8.27 0.17 -11.83
CA GLY A 104 8.85 -1.11 -12.26
C GLY A 104 10.34 -1.05 -12.55
N ASP A 105 10.89 0.14 -12.82
CA ASP A 105 12.33 0.38 -13.03
C ASP A 105 13.13 0.49 -11.72
N ARG A 106 12.47 0.54 -10.56
CA ARG A 106 13.11 0.78 -9.25
C ARG A 106 12.74 -0.22 -8.16
N ILE A 107 11.54 -0.78 -8.22
CA ILE A 107 11.04 -1.72 -7.22
C ILE A 107 10.98 -3.12 -7.80
N THR A 108 11.35 -4.11 -6.98
CA THR A 108 11.22 -5.52 -7.30
C THR A 108 10.60 -6.23 -6.12
N MET A 109 9.52 -6.97 -6.36
CA MET A 109 9.01 -7.90 -5.37
C MET A 109 9.72 -9.25 -5.49
N ARG A 110 10.19 -9.79 -4.37
CA ARG A 110 10.84 -11.11 -4.30
C ARG A 110 10.09 -11.99 -3.31
N GLY A 111 9.82 -13.23 -3.72
CA GLY A 111 9.28 -14.27 -2.86
C GLY A 111 10.17 -15.51 -2.91
N SER A 112 10.36 -16.16 -1.78
CA SER A 112 11.04 -17.44 -1.67
C SER A 112 10.02 -18.52 -1.36
N LEU A 113 9.99 -19.58 -2.16
CA LEU A 113 9.12 -20.72 -1.94
C LEU A 113 9.98 -21.97 -1.76
N THR A 114 9.72 -22.72 -0.71
CA THR A 114 10.33 -24.03 -0.49
C THR A 114 9.32 -25.11 -0.86
N ARG A 115 9.75 -26.09 -1.65
CA ARG A 115 8.94 -27.28 -1.91
C ARG A 115 8.87 -28.12 -0.63
N SER A 116 7.68 -28.38 -0.13
CA SER A 116 7.46 -29.34 0.94
C SER A 116 7.76 -30.76 0.41
N SER A 117 8.63 -31.48 1.11
CA SER A 117 8.89 -32.89 0.84
C SER A 117 7.73 -33.71 1.42
N THR A 118 6.80 -34.11 0.57
CA THR A 118 5.82 -35.16 0.87
C THR A 118 5.92 -36.23 -0.20
#